data_AF-A0A1I2VAH7-F1
#
_entry.id   AF-A0A1I2VAH7-F1
#
_cell.length_a   1.000
_cell.length_b   1.000
_cell.length_c   1.000
_cell.angle_alpha   90.00
_cell.angle_beta   90.00
_cell.angle_gamma   90.00
#
_symmetry.space_group_name_H-M   'P 1'
#
loop_
_entity.id
_entity.type
_entity.pdbx_description
1 polymer ?
#
loop_
_entity_poly.entity_id
_entity_poly.type
_entity_poly.pdbx_seq_one_letter_code
_entity_poly.pdbx_strand_id
1 'polypeptide(L)'
;DDVTAVLPFPEAYRHRLRTTNGMERLNEEFRRRERVIRIFPNRESVIRLMGSVLMEMNEKWLEGRRYLDMTNYAEWKAQKLQKQNQKSKVTSIYQN
;
A
#
# COMPACT_ATOMS: atom_id res chain seq x y z
N ASP A 1 -0.83 5.87 19.74
CA ASP A 1 0.34 5.73 18.86
C ASP A 1 0.00 5.43 17.40
N ASP A 2 -1.03 4.62 17.09
CA ASP A 2 -1.35 4.24 15.70
C ASP A 2 -1.83 5.38 14.79
N VAL A 3 -2.57 6.36 15.32
CA VAL A 3 -3.13 7.47 14.53
C VAL A 3 -2.03 8.35 13.92
N THR A 4 -0.87 8.42 14.56
CA THR A 4 0.28 9.21 14.11
C THR A 4 1.27 8.42 13.24
N ALA A 5 1.04 7.11 13.03
CA ALA A 5 1.96 6.24 12.32
C ALA A 5 2.23 6.67 10.86
N VAL A 6 1.35 7.49 10.27
CA VAL A 6 1.52 8.03 8.91
C VAL A 6 2.44 9.25 8.84
N LEU A 7 2.66 9.97 9.94
CA LEU A 7 3.45 11.21 9.96
C LEU A 7 4.94 11.03 9.59
N PRO A 8 5.61 9.92 9.95
CA PRO A 8 7.00 9.68 9.57
C PRO A 8 7.23 9.47 8.07
N PHE A 9 6.18 9.30 7.26
CA PHE A 9 6.30 9.11 5.80
C PHE A 9 6.39 10.46 5.07
N PRO A 10 6.89 10.50 3.82
CA PRO A 10 6.90 11.73 3.03
C PRO A 10 5.48 12.21 2.75
N GLU A 11 5.29 13.53 2.70
CA GLU A 11 3.97 14.17 2.62
C GLU A 11 3.11 13.67 1.47
N ALA A 12 3.73 13.44 0.30
CA ALA A 12 3.09 12.91 -0.89
C ALA A 12 2.37 11.56 -0.68
N TYR A 13 2.79 10.77 0.31
CA TYR A 13 2.23 9.44 0.62
C TYR A 13 1.20 9.47 1.74
N ARG A 14 1.29 10.44 2.65
CA ARG A 14 0.46 10.49 3.88
C ARG A 14 -1.03 10.49 3.56
N HIS A 15 -1.45 11.25 2.55
CA HIS A 15 -2.85 11.35 2.18
C HIS A 15 -3.44 9.98 1.80
N ARG A 16 -2.70 9.18 1.02
CA ARG A 16 -3.15 7.85 0.57
C ARG A 16 -3.05 6.79 1.66
N LEU A 17 -2.11 6.94 2.60
CA LEU A 17 -1.92 6.02 3.73
C LEU A 17 -2.88 6.30 4.90
N ARG A 18 -3.34 7.55 5.07
CA ARG A 18 -4.24 7.95 6.16
C ARG A 18 -5.70 7.53 5.93
N THR A 19 -6.08 7.25 4.69
CA THR A 19 -7.48 6.96 4.33
C THR A 19 -7.68 5.53 3.84
N THR A 20 -8.91 5.04 3.96
CA THR A 20 -9.34 3.71 3.53
C THR A 20 -9.90 3.70 2.09
N ASN A 21 -9.90 4.85 1.39
CA ASN A 21 -10.55 5.03 0.09
C ASN A 21 -10.12 4.03 -0.99
N GLY A 22 -8.88 3.52 -0.93
CA GLY A 22 -8.41 2.48 -1.86
C GLY A 22 -9.05 1.12 -1.57
N MET A 23 -9.11 0.76 -0.29
CA MET A 23 -9.71 -0.49 0.18
C MET A 23 -11.23 -0.46 -0.01
N GLU A 24 -11.87 0.67 0.28
CA GLU A 24 -13.31 0.86 0.07
C GLU A 24 -13.70 0.70 -1.40
N ARG A 25 -12.98 1.34 -2.33
CA ARG A 25 -13.22 1.16 -3.77
C ARG A 25 -13.01 -0.27 -4.25
N LEU A 26 -11.99 -0.96 -3.74
CA LEU A 26 -11.76 -2.37 -4.06
C LEU A 26 -12.91 -3.25 -3.54
N ASN A 27 -13.35 -3.02 -2.30
CA ASN A 27 -14.46 -3.73 -1.69
C ASN A 27 -15.77 -3.46 -2.43
N GLU A 28 -16.03 -2.21 -2.84
CA GLU A 28 -17.20 -1.85 -3.66
C GLU A 28 -17.22 -2.63 -4.98
N GLU A 29 -16.09 -2.74 -5.68
CA GLU A 29 -16.02 -3.49 -6.93
C GLU A 29 -16.26 -4.99 -6.70
N PHE A 30 -15.69 -5.55 -5.64
CA PHE A 30 -15.95 -6.93 -5.26
C PHE A 30 -17.45 -7.16 -4.93
N ARG A 31 -18.06 -6.28 -4.13
CA ARG A 31 -19.49 -6.31 -3.78
C ARG A 31 -20.38 -6.17 -5.01
N ARG A 32 -19.99 -5.35 -5.99
CA ARG A 32 -20.73 -5.18 -7.25
C ARG A 32 -20.82 -6.48 -8.04
N ARG A 33 -19.72 -7.25 -8.11
CA ARG A 33 -19.70 -8.55 -8.82
C ARG A 33 -20.35 -9.67 -8.02
N GLU A 34 -20.14 -9.67 -6.70
CA GLU A 34 -20.82 -10.58 -5.77
C GLU A 34 -22.34 -10.49 -5.93
N ARG A 35 -22.90 -9.27 -6.03
CA ARG A 35 -24.33 -9.02 -6.15
C ARG A 35 -24.98 -9.74 -7.34
N VAL A 36 -24.24 -9.94 -8.44
CA VAL A 36 -24.72 -10.66 -9.62
C VAL A 36 -24.74 -12.17 -9.38
N ILE A 37 -23.77 -12.71 -8.64
CA ILE A 37 -23.61 -14.15 -8.38
C ILE A 37 -24.62 -14.64 -7.34
N ARG A 38 -24.94 -13.81 -6.33
CA ARG A 38 -25.86 -14.09 -5.19
C ARG A 38 -25.41 -15.22 -4.26
N ILE A 39 -25.13 -16.42 -4.77
CA ILE A 39 -24.73 -17.59 -4.00
C ILE A 39 -23.56 -18.28 -4.72
N PHE A 40 -22.47 -18.53 -4.00
CA PHE A 40 -21.32 -19.24 -4.55
C PHE A 40 -21.48 -20.77 -4.38
N PRO A 41 -21.09 -21.57 -5.38
CA PRO A 41 -21.19 -23.03 -5.30
C PRO A 41 -20.15 -23.65 -4.37
N ASN A 42 -19.01 -22.97 -4.13
CA ASN A 42 -17.98 -23.39 -3.19
C ASN A 42 -17.02 -22.22 -2.86
N ARG A 43 -16.13 -22.43 -1.88
CA ARG A 43 -15.12 -21.46 -1.44
C ARG A 43 -14.12 -21.08 -2.55
N GLU A 44 -13.73 -22.03 -3.39
CA GLU A 44 -12.78 -21.76 -4.47
C GLU A 44 -13.35 -20.80 -5.53
N SER A 45 -14.68 -20.77 -5.69
CA SER A 45 -15.34 -19.85 -6.62
C SER A 45 -15.28 -18.40 -6.14
N VAL A 46 -15.40 -18.15 -4.83
CA VAL A 46 -15.25 -16.78 -4.29
C VAL A 46 -13.79 -16.32 -4.32
N ILE A 47 -12.84 -17.22 -4.10
CA ILE A 47 -11.40 -16.91 -4.21
C ILE A 47 -11.05 -16.53 -5.64
N ARG A 48 -11.55 -17.27 -6.63
CA ARG A 48 -11.35 -16.94 -8.05
C ARG A 48 -11.94 -15.58 -8.42
N LEU A 49 -13.13 -15.24 -7.92
CA LEU A 49 -13.70 -13.91 -8.14
C LEU A 49 -12.82 -12.83 -7.53
N MET A 50 -12.42 -12.99 -6.26
CA MET A 50 -11.57 -12.02 -5.58
C MET A 50 -10.23 -11.84 -6.32
N GLY A 51 -9.60 -12.95 -6.72
CA GLY A 51 -8.39 -12.93 -7.54
C GLY A 51 -8.58 -12.18 -8.85
N SER A 52 -9.69 -12.41 -9.57
CA SER A 52 -9.98 -11.70 -10.82
C SER A 52 -10.13 -10.18 -10.63
N VAL A 53 -10.77 -9.74 -9.54
CA VAL A 53 -10.92 -8.31 -9.22
C VAL A 53 -9.57 -7.69 -8.89
N LEU A 54 -8.75 -8.39 -8.11
CA LEU A 54 -7.41 -7.93 -7.74
C LEU A 54 -6.48 -7.82 -8.96
N MET A 55 -6.52 -8.81 -9.85
CA MET A 55 -5.74 -8.80 -11.10
C MET A 55 -6.13 -7.60 -11.97
N GLU A 56 -7.42 -7.38 -12.18
CA GLU A 56 -7.91 -6.25 -12.96
C GLU A 56 -7.52 -4.89 -12.35
N MET A 57 -7.58 -4.76 -11.02
CA MET A 57 -7.12 -3.53 -10.34
C MET A 57 -5.62 -3.32 -10.48
N ASN A 58 -4.84 -4.39 -10.39
CA ASN A 58 -3.40 -4.35 -10.58
C ASN A 58 -3.05 -3.90 -12.01
N GLU A 59 -3.69 -4.48 -13.03
CA GLU A 59 -3.52 -4.08 -14.43
C GLU A 59 -3.86 -2.61 -14.64
N LYS A 60 -4.99 -2.14 -14.12
CA LYS A 60 -5.38 -0.71 -14.18
C LYS A 60 -4.34 0.23 -13.56
N TRP A 61 -3.70 -0.19 -12.48
CA TRP A 61 -2.67 0.62 -11.83
C TRP A 61 -1.32 0.56 -12.54
N LEU A 62 -1.01 -0.53 -13.24
CA LEU A 62 0.21 -0.70 -14.02
C LEU A 62 0.15 0.05 -15.35
N GLU A 63 -0.97 -0.08 -16.08
CA GLU A 63 -1.16 0.52 -17.40
C GLU A 63 -1.61 1.99 -17.32
N GLY A 64 -2.40 2.32 -16.30
CA GLY A 64 -2.95 3.65 -16.09
C GLY A 64 -2.16 4.49 -15.08
N ARG A 65 -2.87 5.37 -14.37
CA ARG A 65 -2.27 6.17 -13.30
C ARG A 65 -2.07 5.32 -12.05
N ARG A 66 -0.81 5.03 -11.71
CA ARG A 66 -0.44 4.29 -10.48
C ARG A 66 -1.16 4.83 -9.24
N TYR A 67 -1.86 3.94 -8.53
CA TYR A 67 -2.53 4.29 -7.29
C TYR A 67 -1.55 4.65 -6.16
N LEU A 68 -0.31 4.17 -6.21
CA LEU A 68 0.78 4.63 -5.34
C LEU A 68 2.09 4.48 -6.11
N ASP A 69 2.73 5.59 -6.48
CA ASP A 69 4.02 5.53 -7.15
C ASP A 69 5.14 5.45 -6.12
N MET A 70 5.92 4.38 -6.15
CA MET A 70 6.90 4.06 -5.10
C MET A 70 8.31 4.55 -5.43
N THR A 71 8.52 5.17 -6.59
CA THR A 71 9.84 5.68 -7.04
C THR A 71 10.45 6.64 -6.02
N ASN A 72 9.73 7.71 -5.66
CA ASN A 72 10.18 8.70 -4.69
C ASN A 72 10.32 8.11 -3.27
N TYR A 73 9.41 7.21 -2.88
CA TYR A 73 9.50 6.50 -1.61
C TYR A 73 10.79 5.68 -1.48
N ALA A 74 11.22 5.00 -2.54
CA ALA A 74 12.45 4.20 -2.54
C ALA A 74 13.68 5.08 -2.29
N GLU A 75 13.76 6.23 -2.97
CA GLU A 75 14.82 7.23 -2.77
C GLU A 75 14.82 7.79 -1.34
N TRP A 76 13.64 8.20 -0.84
CA TRP A 76 13.48 8.68 0.52
C TRP A 76 13.93 7.63 1.56
N LYS A 77 13.54 6.37 1.35
CA LYS A 77 13.91 5.26 2.24
C LYS A 77 15.42 5.03 2.24
N ALA A 78 16.06 5.06 1.07
CA ALA A 78 17.52 4.93 0.95
C ALA A 78 18.24 6.07 1.70
N GLN A 79 17.81 7.32 1.51
CA GLN A 79 18.37 8.47 2.23
C GLN A 79 18.19 8.37 3.74
N LYS A 80 17.01 7.89 4.20
CA LYS A 80 16.73 7.70 5.63
C LYS A 80 17.65 6.64 6.25
N LEU A 81 17.89 5.53 5.55
CA LEU A 81 18.81 4.46 5.97
C LEU A 81 20.26 4.96 6.03
N GLN A 82 20.71 5.72 5.01
CA GLN A 82 22.04 6.32 5.02
C GLN A 82 22.25 7.25 6.22
N LYS A 83 21.28 8.12 6.52
CA LYS A 83 21.33 9.01 7.70
C LYS A 83 21.39 8.23 9.02
N GLN A 84 20.66 7.12 9.13
CA GLN A 84 20.71 6.26 10.32
C GLN A 84 22.09 5.62 10.49
N ASN A 85 22.67 5.07 9.43
CA ASN A 85 24.00 4.46 9.44
C ASN A 85 25.10 5.48 9.78
N GLN A 86 24.97 6.72 9.31
CA GLN A 86 25.91 7.79 9.67
C GLN A 86 25.79 8.16 11.15
N LYS A 87 24.57 8.26 11.68
CA LYS A 87 24.33 8.59 13.10
C LYS A 87 24.87 7.51 14.04
N SER A 88 24.68 6.23 13.70
CA SER A 88 25.22 5.12 14.51
C SER A 88 26.74 5.09 14.49
N LYS A 89 27.36 5.30 13.33
CA LYS A 89 28.83 5.43 13.19
C LYS A 89 29.39 6.57 14.04
N VAL A 90 28.74 7.73 14.01
CA VAL A 90 29.14 8.90 14.83
C VAL A 90 29.00 8.59 16.33
N THR A 91 27.89 7.98 16.76
CA THR A 91 27.68 7.62 18.17
C THR A 91 28.74 6.64 18.67
N SER A 92 29.12 5.67 17.86
CA SER A 92 30.18 4.70 18.18
C SER A 92 31.56 5.34 18.36
N ILE A 93 31.84 6.48 17.72
CA ILE A 93 33.14 7.17 17.85
C ILE A 93 33.30 7.83 19.23
N TYR A 94 32.21 8.24 19.87
CA TYR A 94 32.23 8.95 21.16
C TYR A 94 32.03 8.03 22.38
N GLN A 95 31.93 6.71 22.19
CA GLN A 95 31.66 5.73 23.26
C GLN A 95 32.92 4.98 23.76
N ASN A 96 34.13 5.43 23.38
CA ASN A 96 35.42 4.88 23.82
C ASN A 96 36.12 5.80 24.83
#